data_AF-A0A073CCV0-F1
#
_entry.id   AF-A0A073CCV0-F1
#
_cell.length_a   1.000
_cell.length_b   1.000
_cell.length_c   1.000
_cell.angle_alpha   90.00
_cell.angle_beta   90.00
_cell.angle_gamma   90.00
#
_symmetry.space_group_name_H-M   'P 1'
#
loop_
_entity.id
_entity.type
_entity.pdbx_description
1 polymer ?
#
loop_
_entity_poly.entity_id
_entity_poly.type
_entity_poly.pdbx_seq_one_letter_code
_entity_poly.pdbx_strand_id
1 'polypeptide(L)'
;MGGGIYLIQDDDRLVEMMEQPYDSEDQIQELLETYPNLLAGDEIDRLQTRHGKSLRRWLLISRDVTLPAEEDNGSRWSMDHLFLDQDSIPTLVTVKRSRNVETRQKMIGQMLDNAANLGLYWPIESIISQFEANCRDQGRDPEQVFEDFLGSDLNEDGFWQKVKTNLQAGKLRLVFVADEITSPLRRVVEFLNKQTDLVEVLALEIKQYVSQDGLKTLVPRLIGQTAEAQQKKIQRHGRTSSLG
;
A
#
# COMPACT_ATOMS: atom_id res chain seq x y z
N MET A 1 5.58 -3.41 -26.48
CA MET A 1 4.45 -2.51 -26.77
C MET A 1 3.30 -3.01 -25.91
N GLY A 2 2.80 -2.17 -25.01
CA GLY A 2 1.64 -2.52 -24.18
C GLY A 2 0.43 -2.80 -25.06
N GLY A 3 -0.41 -3.75 -24.63
CA GLY A 3 -1.66 -4.06 -25.35
C GLY A 3 -2.67 -2.90 -25.22
N GLY A 4 -3.66 -2.87 -26.09
CA GLY A 4 -4.83 -2.00 -25.92
C GLY A 4 -5.93 -2.68 -25.09
N ILE A 5 -6.78 -1.89 -24.45
CA ILE A 5 -8.06 -2.34 -23.89
C ILE A 5 -9.19 -1.54 -24.55
N TYR A 6 -10.43 -2.03 -24.47
CA TYR A 6 -11.60 -1.31 -24.98
C TYR A 6 -12.54 -0.97 -23.83
N LEU A 7 -13.02 0.27 -23.80
CA LEU A 7 -14.11 0.71 -22.93
C LEU A 7 -15.41 0.75 -23.74
N ILE A 8 -16.50 0.21 -23.17
CA ILE A 8 -17.85 0.34 -23.72
C ILE A 8 -18.52 1.53 -23.03
N GLN A 9 -18.95 2.52 -23.79
CA GLN A 9 -19.70 3.67 -23.27
C GLN A 9 -21.22 3.39 -23.24
N ASP A 10 -22.00 4.28 -22.63
CA ASP A 10 -23.45 4.11 -22.45
C ASP A 10 -24.24 3.97 -23.76
N ASP A 11 -23.66 4.37 -24.90
CA ASP A 11 -24.20 4.26 -26.25
C ASP A 11 -23.72 3.00 -27.01
N ASP A 12 -23.18 2.01 -26.30
CA ASP A 12 -22.53 0.80 -26.82
C ASP A 12 -21.30 1.08 -27.72
N ARG A 13 -20.78 2.31 -27.68
CA ARG A 13 -19.59 2.69 -28.46
C ARG A 13 -18.33 2.14 -27.82
N LEU A 14 -17.51 1.47 -28.64
CA LEU A 14 -16.19 0.99 -28.25
C LEU A 14 -15.16 2.10 -28.40
N VAL A 15 -14.47 2.41 -27.29
CA VAL A 15 -13.32 3.31 -27.27
C VAL A 15 -12.07 2.49 -27.04
N GLU A 16 -11.17 2.47 -28.02
CA GLU A 16 -9.84 1.89 -27.86
C GLU A 16 -8.98 2.74 -26.94
N MET A 17 -8.34 2.09 -25.96
CA MET A 17 -7.50 2.71 -24.96
C MET A 17 -6.10 2.08 -25.05
N MET A 18 -5.07 2.91 -25.17
CA MET A 18 -3.70 2.43 -25.32
C MET A 18 -2.93 2.61 -24.02
N GLU A 19 -2.14 1.60 -23.64
CA GLU A 19 -1.24 1.69 -22.48
C GLU A 19 -0.26 2.86 -22.66
N GLN A 20 -0.17 3.73 -21.64
CA GLN A 20 0.76 4.86 -21.63
C GLN A 20 1.62 4.82 -20.36
N PRO A 21 2.92 5.16 -20.45
CA PRO A 21 3.74 5.32 -19.26
C PRO A 21 3.30 6.56 -18.48
N TYR A 22 3.49 6.57 -17.16
CA TYR A 22 3.38 7.81 -16.37
C TYR A 22 4.55 8.74 -16.68
N ASP A 23 4.37 10.03 -16.46
CA ASP A 23 5.43 11.05 -16.66
C ASP A 23 6.37 11.14 -15.46
N SER A 24 5.89 10.83 -14.25
CA SER A 24 6.62 10.90 -12.99
C SER A 24 6.11 9.88 -11.96
N GLU A 25 6.93 9.55 -10.96
CA GLU A 25 6.48 8.74 -9.80
C GLU A 25 5.40 9.49 -9.03
N ASP A 26 5.50 10.82 -8.99
CA ASP A 26 4.57 11.75 -8.35
C ASP A 26 3.11 11.59 -8.83
N GLN A 27 2.90 11.32 -10.12
CA GLN A 27 1.55 11.06 -10.64
C GLN A 27 0.90 9.83 -10.01
N ILE A 28 1.66 8.76 -9.79
CA ILE A 28 1.15 7.54 -9.13
C ILE A 28 0.93 7.82 -7.65
N GLN A 29 1.82 8.58 -7.02
CA GLN A 29 1.70 9.00 -5.63
C GLN A 29 0.41 9.80 -5.37
N GLU A 30 0.15 10.83 -6.19
CA GLU A 30 -1.08 11.64 -6.12
C GLU A 30 -2.35 10.79 -6.32
N LEU A 31 -2.30 9.81 -7.23
CA LEU A 31 -3.41 8.88 -7.45
C LEU A 31 -3.68 8.00 -6.21
N LEU A 32 -2.63 7.50 -5.55
CA LEU A 32 -2.78 6.69 -4.34
C LEU A 32 -3.28 7.52 -3.15
N GLU A 33 -2.86 8.77 -3.05
CA GLU A 33 -3.35 9.72 -2.04
C GLU A 33 -4.84 10.03 -2.25
N THR A 34 -5.24 10.32 -3.49
CA THR A 34 -6.61 10.73 -3.83
C THR A 34 -7.57 9.54 -3.88
N TYR A 35 -7.09 8.38 -4.35
CA TYR A 35 -7.88 7.16 -4.52
C TYR A 35 -7.17 5.95 -3.88
N PRO A 36 -7.12 5.86 -2.53
CA PRO A 36 -6.41 4.79 -1.82
C PRO A 36 -6.84 3.37 -2.20
N ASN A 37 -8.07 3.18 -2.68
CA ASN A 37 -8.57 1.89 -3.17
C ASN A 37 -7.78 1.33 -4.36
N LEU A 38 -6.95 2.14 -5.04
CA LEU A 38 -5.99 1.67 -6.03
C LEU A 38 -4.95 0.69 -5.46
N LEU A 39 -4.78 0.62 -4.13
CA LEU A 39 -3.97 -0.40 -3.45
C LEU A 39 -4.53 -1.83 -3.55
N ALA A 40 -5.62 -2.04 -4.29
CA ALA A 40 -6.19 -3.35 -4.63
C ALA A 40 -6.49 -4.22 -3.39
N GLY A 41 -7.16 -3.62 -2.40
CA GLY A 41 -7.50 -4.26 -1.13
C GLY A 41 -8.34 -5.53 -1.28
N ASP A 42 -9.20 -5.57 -2.30
CA ASP A 42 -9.97 -6.74 -2.71
C ASP A 42 -9.07 -7.89 -3.17
N GLU A 43 -7.99 -7.57 -3.89
CA GLU A 43 -7.04 -8.57 -4.37
C GLU A 43 -6.21 -9.17 -3.22
N ILE A 44 -5.87 -8.35 -2.22
CA ILE A 44 -5.17 -8.77 -0.98
C ILE A 44 -6.02 -9.79 -0.21
N ASP A 45 -7.32 -9.56 -0.14
CA ASP A 45 -8.24 -10.34 0.68
C ASP A 45 -8.83 -11.57 -0.02
N ARG A 46 -8.46 -11.87 -1.27
CA ARG A 46 -9.09 -12.94 -2.11
C ARG A 46 -9.19 -14.32 -1.48
N LEU A 47 -8.34 -14.67 -0.52
CA LEU A 47 -8.43 -15.94 0.20
C LEU A 47 -9.11 -15.85 1.58
N GLN A 48 -9.24 -14.65 2.15
CA GLN A 48 -9.97 -14.40 3.40
C GLN A 48 -11.47 -14.17 3.16
N THR A 49 -11.84 -13.72 1.95
CA THR A 49 -13.21 -13.39 1.52
C THR A 49 -14.17 -14.57 1.40
N ARG A 50 -13.74 -15.82 1.63
CA ARG A 50 -14.67 -16.96 1.75
C ARG A 50 -15.67 -16.83 2.92
N HIS A 51 -15.48 -15.87 3.83
CA HIS A 51 -16.32 -15.66 5.01
C HIS A 51 -16.93 -14.24 5.11
N GLY A 52 -17.10 -13.52 4.00
CA GLY A 52 -17.89 -12.28 3.98
C GLY A 52 -17.21 -11.05 4.62
N LYS A 53 -15.87 -10.96 4.60
CA LYS A 53 -15.15 -9.78 5.07
C LYS A 53 -15.34 -8.60 4.09
N SER A 54 -15.62 -7.42 4.63
CA SER A 54 -15.68 -6.14 3.88
C SER A 54 -14.39 -5.87 3.12
N LEU A 55 -14.50 -5.19 1.98
CA LEU A 55 -13.36 -4.67 1.20
C LEU A 55 -12.38 -3.94 2.13
N ARG A 56 -11.07 -4.20 1.96
CA ARG A 56 -10.03 -3.50 2.72
C ARG A 56 -10.09 -2.01 2.43
N ARG A 57 -10.21 -1.23 3.51
CA ARG A 57 -10.25 0.23 3.50
C ARG A 57 -8.87 0.75 3.88
N TRP A 58 -8.52 1.93 3.37
CA TRP A 58 -7.21 2.52 3.60
C TRP A 58 -7.36 3.91 4.21
N LEU A 59 -6.65 4.14 5.30
CA LEU A 59 -6.49 5.42 5.94
C LEU A 59 -5.08 5.93 5.60
N LEU A 60 -5.00 6.99 4.80
CA LEU A 60 -3.74 7.64 4.50
C LEU A 60 -3.26 8.40 5.74
N ILE A 61 -2.09 8.04 6.25
CA ILE A 61 -1.44 8.78 7.34
C ILE A 61 -0.61 9.91 6.75
N SER A 62 0.18 9.60 5.72
CA SER A 62 1.10 10.57 5.15
C SER A 62 1.62 10.17 3.78
N ARG A 63 1.94 11.21 3.01
CA ARG A 63 2.75 11.19 1.81
C ARG A 63 4.12 11.81 2.11
N ASP A 64 5.16 11.33 1.45
CA ASP A 64 6.54 11.84 1.51
C ASP A 64 7.08 11.98 2.94
N VAL A 65 7.11 10.86 3.64
CA VAL A 65 7.63 10.78 5.01
C VAL A 65 9.14 10.94 4.99
N THR A 66 9.62 12.13 5.33
CA THR A 66 11.06 12.40 5.53
C THR A 66 11.37 12.42 7.01
N LEU A 67 12.27 11.54 7.45
CA LEU A 67 12.73 11.51 8.83
C LEU A 67 14.03 12.31 9.01
N PRO A 68 14.24 12.96 10.16
CA PRO A 68 15.55 13.51 10.50
C PRO A 68 16.56 12.37 10.54
N ALA A 69 17.67 12.52 9.82
CA ALA A 69 18.82 11.65 10.02
C ALA A 69 19.36 11.88 11.44
N GLU A 70 19.84 10.82 12.09
CA GLU A 70 20.70 10.99 13.27
C GLU A 70 21.90 11.88 12.91
N GLU A 71 22.39 12.65 13.88
CA GLU A 71 23.49 13.62 13.71
C GLU A 71 24.82 12.99 13.21
N ASP A 72 24.89 11.66 13.05
CA ASP A 72 26.07 10.95 12.59
C ASP A 72 25.78 10.11 11.32
N ASN A 73 25.94 10.78 10.17
CA ASN A 73 26.23 10.18 8.85
C ASN A 73 25.25 9.14 8.25
N GLY A 74 24.01 9.05 8.75
CA GLY A 74 22.95 8.18 8.21
C GLY A 74 22.19 8.82 7.05
N SER A 75 21.93 8.07 5.97
CA SER A 75 21.08 8.53 4.86
C SER A 75 19.69 8.95 5.37
N ARG A 76 19.17 10.10 4.93
CA ARG A 76 17.78 10.50 5.19
C ARG A 76 16.85 9.36 4.77
N TRP A 77 16.03 8.87 5.71
CA TRP A 77 14.99 7.91 5.37
C TRP A 77 13.83 8.64 4.73
N SER A 78 13.38 8.09 3.61
CA SER A 78 12.20 8.55 2.91
C SER A 78 11.29 7.36 2.62
N MET A 79 10.01 7.55 2.84
CA MET A 79 8.96 6.62 2.45
C MET A 79 7.87 7.40 1.73
N ASP A 80 7.42 6.89 0.58
CA ASP A 80 6.48 7.61 -0.26
C ASP A 80 5.11 7.72 0.41
N HIS A 81 4.58 6.62 0.96
CA HIS A 81 3.34 6.68 1.76
C HIS A 81 3.33 5.73 2.95
N LEU A 82 2.62 6.15 4.01
CA LEU A 82 2.16 5.30 5.10
C LEU A 82 0.64 5.25 5.12
N PHE A 83 0.09 4.03 5.07
CA PHE A 83 -1.32 3.77 5.24
C PHE A 83 -1.58 2.90 6.47
N LEU A 84 -2.79 2.99 7.02
CA LEU A 84 -3.37 2.00 7.91
C LEU A 84 -4.60 1.38 7.24
N ASP A 85 -4.91 0.14 7.59
CA ASP A 85 -6.18 -0.49 7.21
C ASP A 85 -7.09 -0.71 8.43
N GLN A 86 -8.31 -1.18 8.19
CA GLN A 86 -9.30 -1.39 9.25
C GLN A 86 -8.87 -2.47 10.28
N ASP A 87 -7.88 -3.30 9.95
CA ASP A 87 -7.27 -4.25 10.87
C ASP A 87 -6.13 -3.61 11.71
N SER A 88 -5.91 -2.31 11.55
CA SER A 88 -4.85 -1.50 12.17
C SER A 88 -3.44 -1.91 11.72
N ILE A 89 -3.27 -2.46 10.50
CA ILE A 89 -1.97 -2.91 9.98
C ILE A 89 -1.27 -1.74 9.27
N PRO A 90 -0.08 -1.31 9.74
CA PRO A 90 0.76 -0.35 9.02
C PRO A 90 1.20 -0.89 7.66
N THR A 91 0.95 -0.10 6.63
CA THR A 91 1.22 -0.42 5.23
C THR A 91 2.15 0.64 4.65
N LEU A 92 3.41 0.27 4.49
CA LEU A 92 4.46 1.09 3.88
C LEU A 92 4.39 0.91 2.37
N VAL A 93 4.37 2.01 1.63
CA VAL A 93 4.26 2.00 0.17
C VAL A 93 5.47 2.73 -0.41
N THR A 94 6.09 2.11 -1.41
CA THR A 94 7.13 2.75 -2.23
C THR A 94 6.74 2.64 -3.69
N VAL A 95 6.84 3.75 -4.40
CA VAL A 95 6.41 3.95 -5.79
C VAL A 95 7.66 4.11 -6.65
N LYS A 96 7.74 3.32 -7.73
CA LYS A 96 8.81 3.46 -8.74
C LYS A 96 8.25 3.33 -10.14
N ARG A 97 8.83 4.06 -11.08
CA ARG A 97 8.55 3.85 -12.51
C ARG A 97 9.44 2.76 -13.10
N SER A 98 8.88 1.99 -14.01
CA SER A 98 9.48 0.91 -14.81
C SER A 98 10.78 1.34 -15.50
N ARG A 99 10.83 2.60 -15.96
CA ARG A 99 11.99 3.20 -16.64
C ARG A 99 13.05 3.74 -15.69
N ASN A 100 12.75 3.85 -14.40
CA ASN A 100 13.72 4.28 -13.40
C ASN A 100 14.54 3.06 -12.94
N VAL A 101 15.66 2.82 -13.63
CA VAL A 101 16.59 1.71 -13.37
C VAL A 101 17.45 1.97 -12.12
N GLU A 102 17.25 3.08 -11.39
CA GLU A 102 17.78 3.19 -10.03
C GLU A 102 17.44 1.91 -9.27
N THR A 103 18.50 1.24 -8.83
CA THR A 103 18.55 -0.21 -8.83
C THR A 103 17.39 -0.74 -8.01
N ARG A 104 16.56 -1.67 -8.53
CA ARG A 104 15.60 -2.48 -7.75
C ARG A 104 16.08 -2.78 -6.31
N GLN A 105 17.38 -3.04 -6.17
CA GLN A 105 18.09 -3.21 -4.89
C GLN A 105 17.98 -2.03 -3.92
N LYS A 106 18.11 -0.77 -4.39
CA LYS A 106 17.90 0.45 -3.62
C LYS A 106 16.48 0.52 -3.08
N MET A 107 15.47 0.31 -3.92
CA MET A 107 14.06 0.30 -3.48
C MET A 107 13.80 -0.79 -2.43
N ILE A 108 14.33 -2.00 -2.64
CA ILE A 108 14.23 -3.10 -1.66
C ILE A 108 14.96 -2.72 -0.36
N GLY A 109 16.18 -2.21 -0.45
CA GLY A 109 16.98 -1.80 0.70
C GLY A 109 16.26 -0.73 1.52
N GLN A 110 15.82 0.36 0.87
CA GLN A 110 15.06 1.42 1.51
C GLN A 110 13.78 0.91 2.19
N MET A 111 13.03 0.03 1.52
CA MET A 111 11.83 -0.55 2.12
C MET A 111 12.15 -1.38 3.37
N LEU A 112 13.21 -2.19 3.33
CA LEU A 112 13.64 -3.00 4.47
C LEU A 112 14.21 -2.15 5.61
N ASP A 113 14.98 -1.11 5.28
CA ASP A 113 15.48 -0.14 6.25
C ASP A 113 14.31 0.58 6.93
N ASN A 114 13.33 1.07 6.15
CA ASN A 114 12.12 1.69 6.69
C ASN A 114 11.35 0.73 7.59
N ALA A 115 11.14 -0.52 7.16
CA ALA A 115 10.42 -1.53 7.95
C ALA A 115 11.13 -1.88 9.27
N ALA A 116 12.47 -1.99 9.25
CA ALA A 116 13.26 -2.29 10.44
C ALA A 116 13.26 -1.15 11.47
N ASN A 117 13.12 0.09 10.98
CA ASN A 117 13.27 1.30 11.77
C ASN A 117 11.93 1.98 12.13
N LEU A 118 10.82 1.56 11.53
CA LEU A 118 9.51 2.20 11.70
C LEU A 118 9.10 2.33 13.18
N GLY A 119 9.23 1.26 13.97
CA GLY A 119 8.84 1.27 15.38
C GLY A 119 9.77 2.12 16.27
N LEU A 120 10.98 2.44 15.81
CA LEU A 120 11.95 3.25 16.56
C LEU A 120 11.75 4.74 16.29
N TYR A 121 11.60 5.12 15.02
CA TYR A 121 11.55 6.53 14.63
C TYR A 121 10.12 7.04 14.42
N TRP A 122 9.14 6.15 14.38
CA TRP A 122 7.75 6.51 14.22
C TRP A 122 6.87 5.96 15.35
N PRO A 123 7.00 6.53 16.57
CA PRO A 123 6.12 6.17 17.67
C PRO A 123 4.67 6.51 17.32
N ILE A 124 3.73 5.84 17.99
CA ILE A 124 2.30 5.96 17.66
C ILE A 124 1.81 7.40 17.73
N GLU A 125 2.34 8.19 18.67
CA GLU A 125 2.01 9.59 18.85
C GLU A 125 2.38 10.44 17.61
N SER A 126 3.48 10.08 16.93
CA SER A 126 3.89 10.71 15.66
C SER A 126 2.98 10.31 14.50
N ILE A 127 2.49 9.05 14.46
CA ILE A 127 1.52 8.61 13.44
C ILE A 127 0.24 9.43 13.56
N ILE A 128 -0.30 9.53 14.78
CA ILE A 128 -1.54 10.26 15.06
C ILE A 128 -1.35 11.73 14.67
N SER A 129 -0.28 12.36 15.14
CA SER A 129 0.00 13.77 14.82
C SER A 129 0.13 14.03 13.33
N GLN A 130 0.74 13.10 12.58
CA GLN A 130 0.90 13.23 11.13
C GLN A 130 -0.41 13.02 10.38
N PHE A 131 -1.23 12.05 10.80
CA PHE A 131 -2.57 11.85 10.26
C PHE A 131 -3.43 13.10 10.44
N GLU A 132 -3.46 13.67 11.64
CA GLU A 132 -4.23 14.88 11.89
C GLU A 132 -3.71 16.09 11.09
N ALA A 133 -2.38 16.23 10.98
CA ALA A 133 -1.76 17.29 10.17
C ALA A 133 -2.16 17.14 8.70
N ASN A 134 -2.08 15.94 8.14
CA ASN A 134 -2.50 15.64 6.77
C ASN A 134 -4.00 15.95 6.55
N CYS A 135 -4.87 15.63 7.51
CA CYS A 135 -6.29 16.00 7.43
C CYS A 135 -6.47 17.52 7.37
N ARG A 136 -5.80 18.25 8.27
CA ARG A 136 -5.87 19.73 8.34
C ARG A 136 -5.32 20.39 7.07
N ASP A 137 -4.20 19.90 6.54
CA ASP A 137 -3.59 20.42 5.31
C ASP A 137 -4.51 20.23 4.09
N GLN A 138 -5.36 19.20 4.12
CA GLN A 138 -6.39 18.94 3.11
C GLN A 138 -7.75 19.55 3.43
N GLY A 139 -7.84 20.38 4.49
CA GLY A 139 -9.08 21.05 4.89
C GLY A 139 -10.17 20.11 5.40
N ARG A 140 -9.77 18.93 5.91
CA ARG A 140 -10.67 17.90 6.46
C ARG A 140 -10.53 17.83 7.98
N ASP A 141 -11.63 17.48 8.63
CA ASP A 141 -11.64 17.22 10.07
C ASP A 141 -11.16 15.78 10.36
N PRO A 142 -10.10 15.58 11.17
CA PRO A 142 -9.59 14.24 11.48
C PRO A 142 -10.67 13.31 12.05
N GLU A 143 -11.52 13.82 12.94
CA GLU A 143 -12.60 13.04 13.57
C GLU A 143 -13.56 12.51 12.50
N GLN A 144 -14.03 13.38 11.60
CA GLN A 144 -14.91 12.98 10.50
C GLN A 144 -14.27 11.96 9.53
N VAL A 145 -13.00 12.16 9.15
CA VAL A 145 -12.28 11.21 8.29
C VAL A 145 -12.20 9.84 8.96
N PHE A 146 -12.00 9.82 10.26
CA PHE A 146 -11.90 8.60 11.04
C PHE A 146 -13.26 7.91 11.23
N GLU A 147 -14.32 8.67 11.44
CA GLU A 147 -15.71 8.19 11.46
C GLU A 147 -16.09 7.52 10.14
N ASP A 148 -15.82 8.17 9.01
CA ASP A 148 -16.06 7.61 7.67
C ASP A 148 -15.25 6.33 7.44
N PHE A 149 -14.01 6.30 7.95
CA PHE A 149 -13.11 5.17 7.80
C PHE A 149 -13.51 3.95 8.64
N LEU A 150 -13.91 4.12 9.90
CA LEU A 150 -14.31 3.00 10.77
C LEU A 150 -15.77 2.61 10.58
N GLY A 151 -16.67 3.57 10.35
CA GLY A 151 -18.10 3.35 10.28
C GLY A 151 -18.67 2.84 11.61
N SER A 152 -19.43 1.74 11.57
CA SER A 152 -20.08 1.14 12.75
C SER A 152 -19.12 0.58 13.81
N ASP A 153 -17.84 0.40 13.48
CA ASP A 153 -16.81 -0.13 14.38
C ASP A 153 -16.02 0.99 15.10
N LEU A 154 -16.66 2.15 15.31
CA LEU A 154 -16.03 3.34 15.89
C LEU A 154 -15.50 3.06 17.31
N ASN A 155 -14.20 2.79 17.40
CA ASN A 155 -13.44 2.69 18.64
C ASN A 155 -12.02 3.17 18.35
N GLU A 156 -11.84 4.49 18.37
CA GLU A 156 -10.59 5.14 18.01
C GLU A 156 -9.43 4.75 18.94
N ASP A 157 -9.64 4.82 20.26
CA ASP A 157 -8.62 4.41 21.23
C ASP A 157 -8.18 2.96 21.00
N GLY A 158 -9.15 2.06 20.82
CA GLY A 158 -8.88 0.65 20.53
C GLY A 158 -8.12 0.45 19.22
N PHE A 159 -8.46 1.21 18.18
CA PHE A 159 -7.75 1.20 16.91
C PHE A 159 -6.29 1.62 17.08
N TRP A 160 -6.02 2.77 17.69
CA TRP A 160 -4.65 3.27 17.86
C TRP A 160 -3.81 2.37 18.78
N GLN A 161 -4.39 1.79 19.83
CA GLN A 161 -3.70 0.78 20.66
C GLN A 161 -3.34 -0.46 19.85
N LYS A 162 -4.19 -0.88 18.91
CA LYS A 162 -3.90 -2.01 18.02
C LYS A 162 -2.83 -1.66 16.99
N VAL A 163 -2.81 -0.44 16.46
CA VAL A 163 -1.72 0.07 15.60
C VAL A 163 -0.39 0.00 16.35
N LYS A 164 -0.34 0.55 17.58
CA LYS A 164 0.85 0.50 18.45
C LYS A 164 1.34 -0.94 18.66
N THR A 165 0.41 -1.85 18.97
CA THR A 165 0.71 -3.27 19.15
C THR A 165 1.30 -3.90 17.88
N ASN A 166 0.70 -3.62 16.71
CA ASN A 166 1.18 -4.15 15.43
C ASN A 166 2.57 -3.60 15.06
N LEU A 167 2.85 -2.33 15.31
CA LEU A 167 4.17 -1.72 15.10
C LEU A 167 5.23 -2.39 15.98
N GLN A 168 4.96 -2.55 17.28
CA GLN A 168 5.88 -3.18 18.22
C GLN A 168 6.15 -4.66 17.88
N ALA A 169 5.14 -5.36 17.36
CA ALA A 169 5.28 -6.75 16.91
C ALA A 169 5.95 -6.89 15.53
N GLY A 170 6.23 -5.80 14.81
CA GLY A 170 6.71 -5.85 13.43
C GLY A 170 5.68 -6.43 12.46
N LYS A 171 4.39 -6.33 12.77
CA LYS A 171 3.29 -6.78 11.91
C LYS A 171 2.94 -5.67 10.93
N LEU A 172 3.55 -5.73 9.75
CA LEU A 172 3.54 -4.69 8.74
C LEU A 172 3.17 -5.24 7.36
N ARG A 173 2.80 -4.34 6.46
CA ARG A 173 2.68 -4.59 5.04
C ARG A 173 3.64 -3.69 4.27
N LEU A 174 4.37 -4.26 3.33
CA LEU A 174 5.31 -3.59 2.45
C LEU A 174 4.77 -3.71 1.02
N VAL A 175 4.46 -2.59 0.38
CA VAL A 175 3.87 -2.58 -0.97
C VAL A 175 4.83 -1.86 -1.92
N PHE A 176 5.35 -2.61 -2.88
CA PHE A 176 6.11 -2.07 -4.01
C PHE A 176 5.13 -1.74 -5.13
N VAL A 177 4.98 -0.46 -5.47
CA VAL A 177 4.08 0.01 -6.52
C VAL A 177 4.88 0.43 -7.75
N ALA A 178 4.44 0.01 -8.94
CA ALA A 178 4.99 0.49 -10.20
C ALA A 178 3.95 0.46 -11.33
N ASP A 179 4.26 1.11 -12.44
CA ASP A 179 3.56 0.96 -13.72
C ASP A 179 3.88 -0.38 -14.41
N GLU A 180 5.04 -0.97 -14.10
CA GLU A 180 5.42 -2.33 -14.51
C GLU A 180 6.22 -3.05 -13.41
N ILE A 181 5.77 -4.24 -13.00
CA ILE A 181 6.49 -5.08 -12.04
C ILE A 181 7.39 -6.08 -12.77
N THR A 182 8.70 -5.84 -12.69
CA THR A 182 9.69 -6.71 -13.33
C THR A 182 9.74 -8.12 -12.69
N SER A 183 10.07 -9.13 -13.50
CA SER A 183 10.23 -10.52 -13.03
C SER A 183 11.20 -10.67 -11.84
N PRO A 184 12.35 -9.97 -11.78
CA PRO A 184 13.22 -10.01 -10.61
C PRO A 184 12.58 -9.45 -9.33
N LEU A 185 11.85 -8.34 -9.39
CA LEU A 185 11.17 -7.78 -8.21
C LEU A 185 10.08 -8.74 -7.73
N ARG A 186 9.28 -9.30 -8.64
CA ARG A 186 8.29 -10.33 -8.33
C ARG A 186 8.90 -11.51 -7.56
N ARG A 187 10.04 -12.04 -8.00
CA ARG A 187 10.72 -13.16 -7.31
C ARG A 187 11.18 -12.78 -5.91
N VAL A 188 11.66 -11.56 -5.71
CA VAL A 188 12.04 -11.07 -4.37
C VAL A 188 10.81 -11.01 -3.47
N VAL A 189 9.69 -10.45 -3.95
CA VAL A 189 8.44 -10.37 -3.20
C VAL A 189 7.94 -11.77 -2.82
N GLU A 190 7.93 -12.71 -3.78
CA GLU A 190 7.55 -14.10 -3.53
C GLU A 190 8.48 -14.79 -2.52
N PHE A 191 9.79 -14.51 -2.57
CA PHE A 191 10.75 -15.05 -1.62
C PHE A 191 10.51 -14.50 -0.21
N LEU A 192 10.44 -13.17 -0.05
CA LEU A 192 10.26 -12.53 1.25
C LEU A 192 8.96 -12.99 1.92
N ASN A 193 7.85 -13.04 1.16
CA ASN A 193 6.57 -13.56 1.67
C ASN A 193 6.62 -15.00 2.20
N LYS A 194 7.52 -15.84 1.68
CA LYS A 194 7.70 -17.21 2.17
C LYS A 194 8.50 -17.27 3.47
N GLN A 195 9.37 -16.30 3.69
CA GLN A 195 10.27 -16.21 4.84
C GLN A 195 9.70 -15.40 6.01
N THR A 196 8.71 -14.54 5.77
CA THR A 196 8.11 -13.68 6.80
C THR A 196 6.73 -14.15 7.21
N ASP A 197 6.48 -14.15 8.52
CA ASP A 197 5.18 -14.53 9.09
C ASP A 197 4.27 -13.32 9.35
N LEU A 198 4.81 -12.29 10.02
CA LEU A 198 4.06 -11.08 10.39
C LEU A 198 4.14 -9.97 9.34
N VAL A 199 5.12 -10.03 8.43
CA VAL A 199 5.30 -9.04 7.36
C VAL A 199 4.68 -9.56 6.07
N GLU A 200 3.75 -8.80 5.51
CA GLU A 200 3.20 -9.01 4.17
C GLU A 200 3.94 -8.18 3.14
N VAL A 201 4.46 -8.81 2.10
CA VAL A 201 5.21 -8.12 1.04
C VAL A 201 4.42 -8.23 -0.25
N LEU A 202 4.12 -7.13 -0.92
CA LEU A 202 3.27 -7.11 -2.09
C LEU A 202 3.93 -6.34 -3.22
N ALA A 203 3.67 -6.75 -4.45
CA ALA A 203 3.98 -5.96 -5.64
C ALA A 203 2.66 -5.58 -6.32
N LEU A 204 2.42 -4.29 -6.49
CA LEU A 204 1.22 -3.75 -7.11
C LEU A 204 1.62 -3.05 -8.41
N GLU A 205 1.04 -3.50 -9.50
CA GLU A 205 1.16 -2.85 -10.81
C GLU A 205 -0.05 -1.95 -11.03
N ILE A 206 0.14 -0.66 -11.34
CA ILE A 206 -0.97 0.25 -11.69
C ILE A 206 -0.73 0.76 -13.11
N LYS A 207 -1.34 0.12 -14.10
CA LYS A 207 -1.24 0.57 -15.49
C LYS A 207 -2.23 1.68 -15.78
N GLN A 208 -1.84 2.63 -16.62
CA GLN A 208 -2.78 3.60 -17.19
C GLN A 208 -2.97 3.36 -18.69
N TYR A 209 -4.21 3.49 -19.12
CA TYR A 209 -4.62 3.42 -20.52
C TYR A 209 -5.30 4.73 -20.89
N VAL A 210 -5.00 5.25 -22.08
CA VAL A 210 -5.48 6.55 -22.53
C VAL A 210 -6.10 6.42 -23.92
N SER A 211 -7.30 6.97 -24.10
CA SER A 211 -7.96 7.09 -25.41
C SER A 211 -7.40 8.24 -26.23
N GLN A 212 -7.79 8.33 -27.52
CA GLN A 212 -7.45 9.48 -28.36
C GLN A 212 -7.99 10.81 -27.82
N ASP A 213 -9.16 10.77 -27.16
CA ASP A 213 -9.82 11.95 -26.58
C ASP A 213 -9.31 12.30 -25.16
N GLY A 214 -8.30 11.58 -24.67
CA GLY A 214 -7.66 11.86 -23.38
C GLY A 214 -8.32 11.21 -22.16
N LEU A 215 -9.41 10.43 -22.33
CA LEU A 215 -9.98 9.62 -21.25
C LEU A 215 -8.94 8.65 -20.71
N LYS A 216 -8.79 8.59 -19.38
CA LYS A 216 -7.83 7.72 -18.69
C LYS A 216 -8.54 6.61 -17.92
N THR A 217 -7.96 5.41 -17.96
CA THR A 217 -8.39 4.25 -17.15
C THR A 217 -7.19 3.69 -16.43
N LEU A 218 -7.33 3.44 -15.12
CA LEU A 218 -6.31 2.85 -14.27
C LEU A 218 -6.66 1.39 -13.99
N VAL A 219 -5.68 0.50 -14.11
CA VAL A 219 -5.86 -0.94 -13.87
C VAL A 219 -4.84 -1.38 -12.82
N PRO A 220 -5.23 -1.42 -11.54
CA PRO A 220 -4.38 -1.97 -10.47
C PRO A 220 -4.40 -3.50 -10.54
N ARG A 221 -3.24 -4.12 -10.31
CA ARG A 221 -3.08 -5.57 -10.29
C ARG A 221 -2.01 -6.00 -9.31
N LEU A 222 -2.35 -6.91 -8.41
CA LEU A 222 -1.44 -7.48 -7.45
C LEU A 222 -0.65 -8.64 -8.08
N ILE A 223 0.67 -8.59 -7.94
CA ILE A 223 1.64 -9.50 -8.53
C ILE A 223 2.44 -10.18 -7.43
N GLY A 224 2.79 -11.46 -7.63
CA GLY A 224 3.67 -12.19 -6.72
C GLY A 224 2.99 -12.75 -5.46
N GLN A 225 1.66 -12.69 -5.39
CA GLN A 225 0.91 -13.52 -4.43
C GLN A 225 0.82 -14.95 -4.94
N THR A 226 1.46 -15.89 -4.24
CA THR A 226 1.29 -17.32 -4.50
C THR A 226 0.27 -17.90 -3.52
N ALA A 227 -0.61 -18.77 -4.01
CA ALA A 227 -1.64 -19.42 -3.19
C ALA A 227 -1.03 -20.15 -1.96
N GLU A 228 0.16 -20.73 -2.12
CA GLU A 228 0.90 -21.41 -1.05
C GLU A 228 1.34 -20.45 0.08
N ALA A 229 1.90 -19.28 -0.27
CA ALA A 229 2.33 -18.30 0.73
C ALA A 229 1.14 -17.75 1.51
N GLN A 230 0.02 -17.50 0.83
CA GLN A 230 -1.20 -17.04 1.49
C GLN A 230 -1.82 -18.11 2.39
N GLN A 231 -1.88 -19.38 1.97
CA GLN A 231 -2.38 -20.48 2.81
C GLN A 231 -1.54 -20.67 4.07
N LYS A 232 -0.21 -20.58 3.97
CA LYS A 232 0.70 -20.70 5.12
C LYS A 232 0.47 -19.58 6.14
N LYS A 233 0.23 -18.34 5.66
CA LYS A 233 -0.10 -17.19 6.53
C LYS A 233 -1.45 -17.35 7.22
N ILE A 234 -2.47 -17.84 6.50
CA ILE A 234 -3.81 -18.12 7.07
C ILE A 234 -3.72 -19.20 8.15
N GLN A 235 -3.03 -20.33 7.88
CA GLN A 235 -2.91 -21.43 8.84
C GLN A 235 -2.11 -21.07 10.09
N ARG A 236 -1.09 -20.21 9.97
CA ARG A 236 -0.30 -19.75 11.10
C ARG A 236 -1.07 -18.73 11.94
N HIS A 237 -1.77 -17.78 11.33
CA HIS A 237 -2.62 -16.81 12.05
C HIS A 237 -3.78 -17.48 12.80
N GLY A 238 -4.43 -18.50 12.20
CA GLY A 238 -5.52 -19.23 12.86
C GLY A 238 -5.08 -20.04 14.09
N ARG A 239 -3.80 -20.41 14.20
CA ARG A 239 -3.24 -21.11 15.37
C ARG A 239 -2.91 -20.17 16.54
N THR A 240 -2.52 -18.94 16.27
CA THR A 240 -2.23 -17.95 17.31
C THR A 240 -3.50 -17.41 17.95
N SER A 241 -4.61 -17.32 17.19
CA SER A 241 -5.91 -16.88 17.71
C SER A 241 -6.62 -17.92 18.60
N SER A 242 -6.24 -19.19 18.55
CA SER A 242 -6.86 -20.28 19.34
C SER A 242 -6.16 -20.56 20.68
N LEU A 243 -5.12 -19.79 21.02
CA LEU A 243 -4.30 -19.96 22.22
C LEU A 243 -4.32 -18.73 23.16
N GLY A 244 -5.19 -17.75 22.88
CA GLY A 244 -5.41 -16.56 23.71
C GLY A 244 -6.77 -16.58 24.39
#